data_AF-A0A4Q6BCB8-F1
#
_entry.id   AF-A0A4Q6BCB8-F1
#
_cell.length_a   1.000
_cell.length_b   1.000
_cell.length_c   1.000
_cell.angle_alpha   90.00
_cell.angle_beta   90.00
_cell.angle_gamma   90.00
#
_symmetry.space_group_name_H-M   'P 1'
#
loop_
_entity.id
_entity.type
_entity.pdbx_description
1 polymer ?
#
loop_
_entity_poly.entity_id
_entity_poly.type
_entity_poly.pdbx_seq_one_letter_code
_entity_poly.pdbx_strand_id
1 'polypeptide(L)'
;MLFEMTVPKNLIFWILTFSATLFFAAIAILLFSEWWTVGFLEQTGGYPWGHINENPWFYGNPNLYAKVVLTEAILLAVPTLLTFWFILKKNKFRIAISLLTSFVILLFVFINGFIQT
;
A
#
# COMPACT_ATOMS: atom_id res chain seq x y z
N MET A 1 -30.79 -13.63 -31.05
CA MET A 1 -31.24 -12.87 -29.86
C MET A 1 -30.04 -12.79 -28.93
N LEU A 2 -29.30 -11.67 -28.97
CA LEU A 2 -28.16 -11.44 -28.09
C LEU A 2 -28.71 -10.94 -26.75
N PHE A 3 -28.48 -11.69 -25.67
CA PHE A 3 -28.79 -11.23 -24.31
C PHE A 3 -27.77 -10.16 -23.92
N GLU A 4 -28.19 -8.90 -23.85
CA GLU A 4 -27.42 -7.86 -23.19
C GLU A 4 -27.42 -8.14 -21.68
N MET A 5 -26.37 -8.80 -21.19
CA MET A 5 -26.14 -8.97 -19.77
C MET A 5 -25.75 -7.62 -19.16
N THR A 6 -26.73 -6.90 -18.61
CA THR A 6 -26.48 -5.70 -17.82
C THR A 6 -26.07 -6.09 -16.40
N VAL A 7 -24.79 -5.88 -16.06
CA VAL A 7 -24.30 -6.13 -14.70
C VAL A 7 -24.86 -5.06 -13.75
N PRO A 8 -25.45 -5.43 -12.61
CA PRO A 8 -25.98 -4.44 -11.68
C PRO A 8 -24.86 -3.55 -11.11
N LYS A 9 -25.06 -2.23 -11.14
CA LYS A 9 -24.06 -1.24 -10.67
C LYS A 9 -23.56 -1.50 -9.24
N ASN A 10 -24.42 -2.06 -8.38
CA ASN A 10 -24.07 -2.41 -7.01
C ASN A 10 -23.02 -3.54 -6.95
N LEU A 11 -23.08 -4.51 -7.87
CA LEU A 11 -22.12 -5.63 -7.94
C LEU A 11 -20.74 -5.12 -8.38
N ILE A 12 -20.69 -4.26 -9.41
CA ILE A 12 -19.44 -3.66 -9.89
C ILE A 12 -18.73 -2.90 -8.76
N PHE A 13 -19.48 -2.10 -7.98
CA PHE A 13 -18.93 -1.37 -6.83
C PHE A 13 -18.25 -2.31 -5.83
N TRP A 14 -18.88 -3.43 -5.48
CA TRP A 14 -18.33 -4.37 -4.50
C TRP A 14 -17.11 -5.13 -5.05
N ILE A 15 -17.14 -5.53 -6.32
CA ILE A 15 -15.99 -6.15 -6.99
C ILE A 15 -14.79 -5.20 -6.95
N LEU A 16 -14.97 -3.95 -7.39
CA LEU A 16 -13.90 -2.95 -7.39
C LEU A 16 -13.40 -2.65 -5.97
N THR A 17 -14.31 -2.52 -5.01
CA THR A 17 -13.96 -2.29 -3.60
C THR A 17 -13.11 -3.43 -3.05
N PHE A 18 -13.51 -4.68 -3.30
CA PHE A 18 -12.80 -5.85 -2.79
C PHE A 18 -11.43 -6.00 -3.45
N SER A 19 -11.35 -5.86 -4.77
CA SER A 19 -10.08 -5.90 -5.51
C SER A 19 -9.11 -4.80 -5.06
N ALA A 20 -9.60 -3.56 -4.89
CA ALA A 20 -8.76 -2.46 -4.41
C ALA A 20 -8.30 -2.67 -2.96
N THR A 21 -9.18 -3.15 -2.08
CA THR A 21 -8.83 -3.45 -0.69
C THR A 21 -7.76 -4.55 -0.61
N LEU A 22 -7.90 -5.62 -1.39
CA LEU A 22 -6.90 -6.69 -1.46
C LEU A 22 -5.55 -6.18 -1.99
N PHE A 23 -5.57 -5.34 -3.02
CA PHE A 23 -4.37 -4.72 -3.55
C PHE A 23 -3.62 -3.91 -2.49
N PHE A 24 -4.31 -2.98 -1.79
CA PHE A 24 -3.66 -2.19 -0.74
C PHE A 24 -3.21 -3.03 0.46
N ALA A 25 -3.97 -4.07 0.82
CA ALA A 25 -3.56 -5.02 1.86
C ALA A 25 -2.28 -5.77 1.48
N ALA A 26 -2.17 -6.23 0.23
CA ALA A 26 -0.98 -6.92 -0.26
C ALA A 26 0.27 -6.00 -0.23
N ILE A 27 0.12 -4.73 -0.63
CA ILE A 27 1.22 -3.75 -0.56
C ILE A 27 1.61 -3.48 0.91
N ALA A 28 0.64 -3.29 1.81
CA ALA A 28 0.95 -3.07 3.23
C ALA A 28 1.69 -4.27 3.85
N ILE A 29 1.25 -5.50 3.54
CA ILE A 29 1.93 -6.73 3.99
C ILE A 29 3.35 -6.82 3.42
N LEU A 30 3.55 -6.47 2.15
CA LEU A 30 4.87 -6.42 1.54
C LEU A 30 5.78 -5.44 2.28
N LEU A 31 5.31 -4.22 2.55
CA LEU A 31 6.08 -3.23 3.31
C LEU A 31 6.40 -3.73 4.74
N PHE A 32 5.46 -4.37 5.43
CA PHE A 32 5.77 -4.99 6.73
C PHE A 32 6.81 -6.11 6.62
N SER A 33 6.77 -6.91 5.56
CA SER A 33 7.76 -7.97 5.30
C SER A 33 9.15 -7.39 5.07
N GLU A 34 9.26 -6.30 4.31
CA GLU A 34 10.51 -5.59 4.07
C GLU A 34 11.07 -4.99 5.38
N TRP A 35 10.23 -4.33 6.17
CA TRP A 35 10.61 -3.84 7.49
C TRP A 35 11.09 -4.97 8.42
N TRP A 36 10.38 -6.09 8.46
CA TRP A 36 10.76 -7.24 9.27
C TRP A 36 12.12 -7.79 8.86
N THR A 37 12.34 -7.94 7.56
CA THR A 37 13.58 -8.49 6.99
C THR A 37 14.78 -7.60 7.28
N VAL A 38 14.67 -6.30 7.01
CA VAL A 38 15.80 -5.37 7.18
C VAL A 38 15.95 -4.88 8.62
N GLY A 39 14.84 -4.58 9.28
CA GLY A 39 14.83 -3.96 10.61
C GLY A 39 14.94 -4.95 11.77
N PHE A 40 14.39 -6.16 11.64
CA PHE A 40 14.38 -7.15 12.72
C PHE A 40 15.33 -8.31 12.48
N LEU A 41 15.36 -8.87 11.26
CA LEU A 41 16.28 -9.96 10.91
C LEU A 41 17.68 -9.47 10.50
N GLU A 42 17.86 -8.15 10.36
CA GLU A 42 19.12 -7.51 9.92
C GLU A 42 19.67 -8.07 8.59
N GLN A 43 18.80 -8.61 7.74
CA GLN A 43 19.17 -9.21 6.46
C GLN A 43 19.34 -8.11 5.41
N THR A 44 20.54 -7.55 5.34
CA THR A 44 20.86 -6.38 4.53
C THR A 44 21.57 -6.71 3.21
N GLY A 45 22.06 -7.94 3.02
CA GLY A 45 22.90 -8.33 1.87
C GLY A 45 22.23 -8.24 0.49
N GLY A 46 20.91 -8.05 0.41
CA GLY A 46 20.15 -7.96 -0.84
C GLY A 46 19.91 -6.54 -1.37
N TYR A 47 20.33 -5.50 -0.65
CA TYR A 47 19.98 -4.12 -0.98
C TYR A 47 21.24 -3.28 -1.24
N PRO A 48 21.17 -2.32 -2.18
CA PRO A 48 22.24 -1.38 -2.39
C PRO A 48 22.22 -0.31 -1.29
N TRP A 49 23.23 -0.30 -0.41
CA TRP A 49 23.41 0.73 0.63
C TRP A 49 24.61 1.63 0.31
N GLY A 50 24.61 2.88 0.78
CA GLY A 50 25.76 3.78 0.67
C GLY A 50 25.37 5.23 0.37
N HIS A 51 26.25 5.97 -0.31
CA HIS A 51 26.05 7.42 -0.55
C HIS A 51 25.68 7.79 -2.01
N ILE A 52 25.75 6.85 -2.96
CA ILE A 52 25.57 7.15 -4.39
C ILE A 52 24.84 5.97 -5.07
N ASN A 53 23.61 6.20 -5.50
CA ASN A 53 22.91 5.31 -6.45
C ASN A 53 21.80 6.09 -7.15
N GLU A 54 21.64 5.87 -8.46
CA GLU A 54 20.54 6.45 -9.26
C GLU A 54 19.19 5.75 -9.01
N ASN A 55 19.15 4.73 -8.13
CA ASN A 55 17.94 3.99 -7.83
C ASN A 55 17.01 4.76 -6.88
N PRO A 56 15.74 5.06 -7.25
CA PRO A 56 14.74 5.74 -6.42
C PRO A 56 14.37 5.00 -5.12
N TRP A 57 14.96 3.85 -4.83
CA TRP A 57 14.73 3.14 -3.56
C TRP A 57 16.02 2.99 -2.75
N PHE A 58 16.94 3.94 -2.92
CA PHE A 58 18.23 3.94 -2.25
C PHE A 58 18.18 4.68 -0.92
N TYR A 59 18.79 4.07 0.11
CA TYR A 59 18.84 4.63 1.45
C TYR A 59 20.28 4.62 1.97
N GLY A 60 20.65 5.69 2.67
CA GLY A 60 22.00 5.87 3.21
C GLY A 60 22.43 4.77 4.18
N ASN A 61 21.49 4.15 4.88
CA ASN A 61 21.73 3.00 5.74
C ASN A 61 20.46 2.16 5.97
N PRO A 62 20.60 0.88 6.36
CA PRO A 62 19.48 -0.03 6.58
C PRO A 62 18.50 0.41 7.67
N ASN A 63 18.96 1.11 8.70
CA ASN A 63 18.11 1.56 9.81
C ASN A 63 17.15 2.67 9.36
N LEU A 64 17.61 3.59 8.51
CA LEU A 64 16.76 4.62 7.92
C LEU A 64 15.70 3.98 7.02
N TYR A 65 16.10 3.04 6.15
CA TYR A 65 15.19 2.28 5.29
C TYR A 65 14.10 1.59 6.13
N ALA A 66 14.48 0.81 7.14
CA ALA A 66 13.54 0.07 7.97
C ALA A 66 12.52 1.01 8.64
N LYS A 67 12.95 2.17 9.15
CA LYS A 67 12.04 3.16 9.76
C LYS A 67 11.06 3.75 8.75
N VAL A 68 11.53 4.10 7.55
CA VAL A 68 10.68 4.65 6.50
C VAL A 68 9.66 3.61 6.04
N VAL A 69 10.11 2.40 5.71
CA VAL A 69 9.23 1.31 5.26
C VAL A 69 8.20 0.94 6.33
N LEU A 70 8.56 0.91 7.61
CA LEU A 70 7.58 0.71 8.69
C LEU A 70 6.52 1.81 8.72
N THR A 71 6.95 3.06 8.58
CA THR A 71 6.06 4.22 8.57
C THR A 71 5.07 4.11 7.40
N GLU A 72 5.57 3.77 6.22
CA GLU A 72 4.76 3.56 5.02
C GLU A 72 3.79 2.38 5.18
N ALA A 73 4.24 1.27 5.76
CA ALA A 73 3.42 0.11 6.06
C ALA A 73 2.25 0.46 6.99
N ILE A 74 2.52 1.18 8.08
CA ILE A 74 1.49 1.63 9.04
C ILE A 74 0.52 2.60 8.36
N LEU A 75 1.04 3.61 7.65
CA LEU A 75 0.23 4.61 6.96
C LEU A 75 -0.72 3.98 5.95
N LEU A 76 -0.29 2.92 5.23
CA LEU A 76 -1.15 2.23 4.28
C LEU A 76 -2.10 1.22 4.94
N ALA A 77 -1.66 0.55 6.01
CA ALA A 77 -2.45 -0.46 6.72
C ALA A 77 -3.68 0.15 7.43
N VAL A 78 -3.54 1.31 8.07
CA VAL A 78 -4.64 1.97 8.80
C VAL A 78 -5.87 2.22 7.92
N PRO A 79 -5.79 2.95 6.78
CA PRO A 79 -6.95 3.18 5.92
C PRO A 79 -7.43 1.89 5.25
N THR A 80 -6.57 0.90 5.03
CA THR A 80 -6.98 -0.42 4.53
C THR A 80 -7.85 -1.16 5.55
N LEU A 81 -7.46 -1.19 6.83
CA LEU A 81 -8.25 -1.78 7.92
C LEU A 81 -9.56 -1.02 8.13
N LEU A 82 -9.55 0.31 8.03
CA LEU A 82 -10.77 1.13 8.06
C LEU A 82 -11.69 0.80 6.88
N THR A 83 -11.14 0.57 5.69
CA THR A 83 -11.92 0.13 4.52
C THR A 83 -12.64 -1.18 4.82
N PHE A 84 -11.92 -2.17 5.38
CA PHE A 84 -12.51 -3.44 5.80
C PHE A 84 -13.65 -3.25 6.81
N TRP A 85 -13.43 -2.41 7.84
CA TRP A 85 -14.46 -2.06 8.81
C TRP A 85 -15.69 -1.40 8.15
N PHE A 86 -15.50 -0.48 7.21
CA PHE A 86 -16.61 0.19 6.53
C PHE A 86 -17.34 -0.71 5.52
N ILE A 87 -16.68 -1.72 4.95
CA ILE A 87 -17.32 -2.81 4.20
C ILE A 87 -18.33 -3.55 5.09
N LEU A 88 -17.93 -3.93 6.31
CA LEU A 88 -18.83 -4.59 7.27
C LEU A 88 -20.03 -3.72 7.66
N LYS A 89 -19.82 -2.39 7.75
CA LYS A 89 -20.88 -1.41 8.01
C LYS A 89 -21.66 -0.99 6.76
N LYS A 90 -21.32 -1.52 5.57
CA LYS A 90 -21.89 -1.18 4.26
C LYS A 90 -21.93 0.33 3.96
N ASN A 91 -20.99 1.11 4.52
CA ASN A 91 -20.96 2.56 4.36
C ASN A 91 -20.12 2.96 3.14
N LYS A 92 -20.77 3.04 1.97
CA LYS A 92 -20.11 3.29 0.67
C LYS A 92 -19.30 4.59 0.63
N PHE A 93 -19.80 5.66 1.26
CA PHE A 93 -19.10 6.94 1.28
C PHE A 93 -17.78 6.84 2.05
N ARG A 94 -17.79 6.20 3.22
CA ARG A 94 -16.58 6.01 4.03
C ARG A 94 -15.60 5.03 3.39
N ILE A 95 -16.09 3.99 2.69
CA ILE A 95 -15.27 3.10 1.86
C ILE A 95 -14.53 3.89 0.77
N ALA A 96 -15.25 4.77 0.05
CA ALA A 96 -14.65 5.56 -1.02
C ALA A 96 -13.56 6.51 -0.48
N ILE A 97 -13.82 7.15 0.67
CA ILE A 97 -12.82 8.01 1.33
C ILE A 97 -11.59 7.19 1.75
N SER A 98 -11.77 6.05 2.41
CA SER A 98 -10.63 5.25 2.89
C SER A 98 -9.79 4.66 1.75
N LEU A 99 -10.42 4.26 0.65
CA LEU A 99 -9.72 3.84 -0.57
C LEU A 99 -8.97 5.00 -1.23
N LEU A 100 -9.58 6.19 -1.31
CA LEU A 100 -8.92 7.39 -1.82
C LEU A 100 -7.72 7.77 -0.96
N THR A 101 -7.85 7.72 0.37
CA THR A 101 -6.73 7.94 1.30
C THR A 101 -5.61 6.93 1.07
N SER A 102 -5.94 5.64 0.92
CA SER A 102 -4.94 4.59 0.64
C SER A 102 -4.22 4.85 -0.69
N PHE A 103 -4.95 5.29 -1.71
CA PHE A 103 -4.38 5.66 -3.00
C PHE A 103 -3.43 6.87 -2.89
N VAL A 104 -3.83 7.93 -2.19
CA VAL A 104 -2.99 9.12 -1.98
C VAL A 104 -1.72 8.76 -1.21
N ILE A 105 -1.82 7.91 -0.17
CA ILE A 105 -0.66 7.43 0.58
C ILE A 105 0.27 6.62 -0.32
N LEU A 106 -0.27 5.74 -1.17
CA LEU A 106 0.53 4.99 -2.12
C LEU A 106 1.30 5.92 -3.08
N LEU A 107 0.67 6.99 -3.57
CA LEU A 107 1.37 8.00 -4.37
C LEU A 107 2.52 8.66 -3.59
N PHE A 108 2.29 9.01 -2.32
CA PHE A 108 3.36 9.56 -1.48
C PHE A 108 4.51 8.57 -1.28
N VAL A 109 4.23 7.27 -1.10
CA VAL A 109 5.27 6.22 -1.02
C VAL A 109 6.11 6.19 -2.30
N PHE A 110 5.48 6.22 -3.48
CA PHE A 110 6.20 6.26 -4.75
C PHE A 110 7.03 7.54 -4.91
N ILE A 111 6.44 8.71 -4.62
CA ILE A 111 7.13 10.00 -4.72
C ILE A 111 8.31 10.06 -3.73
N ASN A 112 8.13 9.55 -2.51
CA ASN A 112 9.18 9.51 -1.50
C ASN A 112 10.41 8.75 -1.99
N GLY A 113 10.21 7.63 -2.70
CA GLY A 113 11.30 6.96 -3.40
C GLY A 113 12.07 7.91 -4.32
N PHE A 114 11.37 8.60 -5.22
CA PHE A 114 12.02 9.53 -6.17
C PHE A 114 12.68 10.77 -5.53
N ILE A 115 12.29 11.19 -4.33
CA ILE A 115 12.90 12.35 -3.64
C ILE A 115 14.22 11.96 -2.96
N GLN A 116 14.39 10.68 -2.60
CA GLN A 116 15.57 10.22 -1.87
C GLN A 116 16.78 9.89 -2.78
N THR A 117 16.61 9.89 -4.09
CA THR A 117 17.69 9.95 -5.11
C THR A 117 18.21 11.35 -5.33
#